data_AF-A0A2N2LUM6-F1
#
_entry.id   AF-A0A2N2LUM6-F1
#
_cell.length_a   1.000
_cell.length_b   1.000
_cell.length_c   1.000
_cell.angle_alpha   90.00
_cell.angle_beta   90.00
_cell.angle_gamma   90.00
#
_symmetry.space_group_name_H-M   'P 1'
#
loop_
_entity.id
_entity.type
_entity.pdbx_description
1 polymer ?
#
loop_
_entity_poly.entity_id
_entity_poly.type
_entity_poly.pdbx_seq_one_letter_code
_entity_poly.pdbx_strand_id
1 'polypeptide(L)'
;MKRLFLNPLIRILFIVLAAGAFIFLESILFKTMFSNPGSSIESQYNILLLTILLFLCFSAFLVVWALKNWGYANKPWVTLFAAYGLPFLAILITYTWLQFENAPLIEGRLVTSFFRATWQPLLYFWQVMVLLFSLWLLFPRLPSNPPFQLKELPVGILTGLACGLINVFIISVISNMTAQQDASLTAITPPSLLHWMTISLSLSLAPYTLEKFYRQVLMQFWQKRYGMTKGFWMVAGSFAVLTFQPVLWLPALCSAIVFGILIRRQHVGTIMIAHALTNALILFVGWQWVY
;
A
#
# COMPACT_ATOMS: atom_id res chain seq x y z
N MET A 1 12.78 -23.68 -24.68
CA MET A 1 12.81 -22.20 -24.79
C MET A 1 14.06 -21.67 -24.11
N LYS A 2 15.07 -21.25 -24.89
CA LYS A 2 16.23 -20.52 -24.36
C LYS A 2 15.74 -19.18 -23.81
N ARG A 3 15.92 -18.90 -22.51
CA ARG A 3 15.76 -17.54 -21.99
C ARG A 3 16.77 -16.68 -22.73
N LEU A 4 16.30 -15.74 -23.55
CA LEU A 4 17.10 -14.62 -24.03
C LEU A 4 17.54 -13.84 -22.80
N PHE A 5 18.69 -14.22 -22.24
CA PHE A 5 19.36 -13.42 -21.24
C PHE A 5 19.87 -12.18 -21.96
N LEU A 6 19.03 -11.13 -21.99
CA LEU A 6 19.51 -9.78 -22.27
C LEU A 6 20.76 -9.55 -21.43
N ASN A 7 21.86 -9.23 -22.10
CA ASN A 7 23.15 -8.93 -21.51
C ASN A 7 22.94 -7.96 -20.32
N PRO A 8 23.57 -8.18 -19.15
CA PRO A 8 23.45 -7.27 -18.00
C PRO A 8 23.67 -5.80 -18.36
N LEU A 9 24.54 -5.50 -19.35
CA LEU A 9 24.72 -4.15 -19.88
C LEU A 9 23.46 -3.58 -20.52
N ILE A 10 22.71 -4.37 -21.30
CA ILE A 10 21.47 -3.93 -21.95
C ILE A 10 20.38 -3.67 -20.89
N ARG A 11 20.36 -4.44 -19.81
CA ARG A 11 19.43 -4.24 -18.69
C ARG A 11 19.71 -2.95 -17.95
N ILE A 12 20.98 -2.66 -17.67
CA ILE A 12 21.41 -1.41 -17.03
C ILE A 12 21.11 -0.23 -17.95
N LEU A 13 21.46 -0.35 -19.24
CA LEU A 13 21.18 0.68 -20.23
C LEU A 13 19.69 0.99 -20.33
N PHE A 14 18.82 -0.02 -20.30
CA PHE A 14 17.37 0.18 -20.30
C PHE A 14 16.90 0.96 -19.07
N ILE A 15 17.39 0.62 -17.86
CA ILE A 15 17.05 1.37 -16.64
C ILE A 15 17.52 2.83 -16.76
N VAL A 16 18.76 3.05 -17.19
CA VAL A 16 19.34 4.40 -17.31
C VAL A 16 18.58 5.23 -18.33
N LEU A 17 18.25 4.67 -19.49
CA LEU A 17 17.46 5.36 -20.51
C LEU A 17 16.04 5.65 -20.05
N ALA A 18 15.39 4.70 -19.37
CA ALA A 18 14.03 4.90 -18.87
C ALA A 18 13.99 5.93 -17.73
N ALA A 19 14.99 5.93 -16.84
CA ALA A 19 15.17 6.97 -15.82
C ALA A 19 15.47 8.33 -16.45
N GLY A 20 16.37 8.40 -17.44
CA GLY A 20 16.70 9.63 -18.16
C GLY A 20 15.51 10.21 -18.92
N ALA A 21 14.72 9.37 -19.60
CA ALA A 21 13.50 9.78 -20.29
C ALA A 21 12.44 10.29 -19.31
N PHE A 22 12.31 9.65 -18.15
CA PHE A 22 11.40 10.09 -17.10
C PHE A 22 11.80 11.46 -16.53
N ILE A 23 13.07 11.64 -16.15
CA ILE A 23 13.61 12.92 -15.67
C ILE A 23 13.44 14.03 -16.72
N PHE A 24 13.67 13.72 -17.99
CA PHE A 24 13.47 14.67 -19.08
C PHE A 24 12.00 15.09 -19.23
N LEU A 25 11.08 14.13 -19.15
CA LEU A 25 9.64 14.39 -19.19
C LEU A 25 9.19 15.25 -18.00
N GLU A 26 9.66 14.95 -16.79
CA GLU A 26 9.40 15.77 -15.60
C GLU A 26 9.94 17.20 -15.77
N SER A 27 11.17 17.34 -16.29
CA SER A 27 11.79 18.64 -16.52
C SER A 27 11.00 19.50 -17.50
N ILE A 28 10.45 18.89 -18.57
CA ILE A 28 9.57 19.58 -19.50
C ILE A 28 8.27 20.01 -18.80
N LEU A 29 7.63 19.11 -18.06
CA LEU A 29 6.39 19.39 -17.32
C LEU A 29 6.57 20.53 -16.31
N PHE A 30 7.68 20.52 -15.56
CA PHE A 30 7.97 21.60 -14.62
C PHE A 30 8.24 22.93 -15.32
N LYS A 31 9.05 22.91 -16.40
CA LYS A 31 9.38 24.13 -17.15
C LYS A 31 8.15 24.77 -17.75
N THR A 32 7.29 24.00 -18.41
CA THR A 32 6.07 24.53 -19.05
C THR A 32 5.09 25.09 -18.01
N MET A 33 4.97 24.46 -16.85
CA MET A 33 4.02 24.87 -15.81
C MET A 33 4.47 26.09 -15.01
N PHE A 34 5.71 26.11 -14.51
CA PHE A 34 6.22 27.27 -13.77
C PHE A 34 6.48 28.48 -14.68
N SER A 35 6.51 28.26 -16.00
CA SER A 35 6.54 29.35 -16.98
C SER A 35 5.16 29.91 -17.32
N ASN A 36 4.05 29.32 -16.86
CA ASN A 36 2.70 29.78 -17.17
C ASN A 36 2.12 30.60 -16.01
N PRO A 37 2.16 31.95 -16.07
CA PRO A 37 1.72 32.83 -14.99
C PRO A 37 0.21 32.77 -14.70
N GLY A 38 -0.59 32.09 -15.53
CA GLY A 38 -2.04 31.95 -15.35
C GLY A 38 -2.51 30.72 -14.55
N SER A 39 -1.62 29.80 -14.17
CA SER A 39 -2.02 28.60 -13.44
C SER A 39 -2.22 28.88 -11.94
N SER A 40 -3.32 28.39 -11.35
CA SER A 40 -3.53 28.48 -9.90
C SER A 40 -2.50 27.65 -9.13
N ILE A 41 -2.19 28.06 -7.89
CA ILE A 41 -1.28 27.33 -6.98
C ILE A 41 -1.76 25.89 -6.76
N GLU A 42 -3.07 25.69 -6.64
CA GLU A 42 -3.67 24.36 -6.50
C GLU A 42 -3.39 23.47 -7.73
N SER A 43 -3.49 24.02 -8.94
CA SER A 43 -3.20 23.28 -10.17
C SER A 43 -1.71 22.89 -10.25
N GLN A 44 -0.80 23.82 -9.94
CA GLN A 44 0.63 23.53 -9.88
C GLN A 44 0.95 22.43 -8.85
N TYR A 45 0.32 22.49 -7.68
CA TYR A 45 0.50 21.50 -6.62
C TYR A 45 -0.05 20.11 -6.98
N ASN A 46 -1.24 20.03 -7.57
CA ASN A 46 -1.80 18.75 -8.03
C ASN A 46 -0.96 18.12 -9.15
N ILE A 47 -0.36 18.92 -10.02
CA ILE A 47 0.55 18.42 -11.06
C ILE A 47 1.85 17.91 -10.46
N LEU A 48 2.45 18.65 -9.51
CA LEU A 48 3.61 18.16 -8.76
C LEU A 48 3.31 16.81 -8.10
N LEU A 49 2.15 16.69 -7.44
CA LEU A 49 1.74 15.43 -6.81
C LEU A 49 1.53 14.32 -7.85
N LEU A 50 0.88 14.59 -8.98
CA LEU A 50 0.71 13.61 -10.06
C LEU A 50 2.06 13.11 -10.58
N THR A 51 3.01 14.02 -10.77
CA THR A 51 4.39 13.71 -11.18
C THR A 51 5.06 12.78 -10.17
N ILE A 52 4.96 13.08 -8.87
CA ILE A 52 5.45 12.21 -7.78
C ILE A 52 4.80 10.82 -7.86
N LEU A 53 3.48 10.73 -8.08
CA LEU A 53 2.79 9.44 -8.18
C LEU A 53 3.25 8.62 -9.38
N LEU A 54 3.47 9.25 -10.54
CA LEU A 54 4.01 8.60 -11.72
C LEU A 54 5.43 8.09 -11.46
N PHE A 55 6.27 8.90 -10.81
CA PHE A 55 7.62 8.51 -10.41
C PHE A 55 7.61 7.30 -9.47
N LEU A 56 6.75 7.32 -8.44
CA LEU A 56 6.62 6.22 -7.49
C LEU A 56 6.15 4.94 -8.17
N CYS A 57 5.20 5.03 -9.10
CA CYS A 57 4.70 3.89 -9.87
C CYS A 57 5.83 3.27 -10.72
N PHE A 58 6.53 4.12 -11.46
CA PHE A 58 7.66 3.70 -12.31
C PHE A 58 8.80 3.10 -11.48
N SER A 59 9.13 3.72 -10.35
CA SER A 59 10.14 3.23 -9.41
C SER A 59 9.76 1.88 -8.80
N ALA A 60 8.49 1.70 -8.40
CA ALA A 60 8.00 0.42 -7.91
C ALA A 60 8.11 -0.68 -8.97
N PHE A 61 7.79 -0.38 -10.23
CA PHE A 61 7.99 -1.29 -11.35
C PHE A 61 9.47 -1.67 -11.52
N LEU A 62 10.37 -0.68 -11.56
CA LEU A 62 11.81 -0.91 -11.71
C LEU A 62 12.38 -1.76 -10.57
N VAL A 63 11.97 -1.49 -9.32
CA VAL A 63 12.38 -2.30 -8.15
C VAL A 63 11.97 -3.75 -8.35
N VAL A 64 10.70 -4.02 -8.67
CA VAL A 64 10.23 -5.39 -8.86
C VAL A 64 10.89 -6.07 -10.07
N TRP A 65 11.08 -5.33 -11.16
CA TRP A 65 11.79 -5.80 -12.34
C TRP A 65 13.24 -6.18 -12.03
N ALA A 66 13.94 -5.36 -11.24
CA ALA A 66 15.29 -5.66 -10.77
C ALA A 66 15.30 -6.92 -9.89
N LEU A 67 14.37 -7.05 -8.93
CA LEU A 67 14.22 -8.25 -8.10
C LEU A 67 14.02 -9.52 -8.94
N LYS A 68 13.20 -9.45 -9.99
CA LYS A 68 12.99 -10.56 -10.92
C LYS A 68 14.29 -10.96 -11.60
N ASN A 69 15.03 -9.97 -12.10
CA ASN A 69 16.27 -10.17 -12.86
C ASN A 69 17.45 -10.61 -12.00
N TRP A 70 17.44 -10.29 -10.71
CA TRP A 70 18.43 -10.74 -9.71
C TRP A 70 18.08 -12.10 -9.09
N GLY A 71 17.07 -12.80 -9.61
CA GLY A 71 16.75 -14.16 -9.14
C GLY A 71 15.98 -14.21 -7.83
N TYR A 72 15.24 -13.15 -7.49
CA TYR A 72 14.32 -13.14 -6.34
C TYR A 72 12.87 -13.52 -6.71
N ALA A 73 12.67 -14.16 -7.87
CA ALA A 73 11.37 -14.74 -8.22
C ALA A 73 10.92 -15.78 -7.17
N ASN A 74 9.61 -15.81 -6.88
CA ASN A 74 9.01 -16.67 -5.86
C ASN A 74 9.52 -16.46 -4.41
N LYS A 75 10.10 -15.29 -4.10
CA LYS A 75 10.61 -14.97 -2.75
C LYS A 75 9.76 -13.89 -2.05
N PRO A 76 8.59 -14.24 -1.46
CA PRO A 76 7.65 -13.25 -0.94
C PRO A 76 8.19 -12.35 0.18
N TRP A 77 9.17 -12.80 0.97
CA TRP A 77 9.79 -11.96 2.00
C TRP A 77 10.55 -10.76 1.41
N VAL A 78 11.12 -10.90 0.21
CA VAL A 78 11.80 -9.79 -0.48
C VAL A 78 10.77 -8.80 -1.02
N THR A 79 9.63 -9.29 -1.48
CA THR A 79 8.48 -8.44 -1.84
C THR A 79 7.94 -7.69 -0.63
N LEU A 80 7.80 -8.35 0.53
CA LEU A 80 7.42 -7.68 1.78
C LEU A 80 8.43 -6.59 2.16
N PHE A 81 9.74 -6.89 2.09
CA PHE A 81 10.77 -5.88 2.36
C PHE A 81 10.71 -4.71 1.36
N ALA A 82 10.52 -4.97 0.07
CA ALA A 82 10.40 -3.91 -0.93
C ALA A 82 9.13 -3.06 -0.76
N ALA A 83 7.99 -3.70 -0.43
CA ALA A 83 6.72 -3.02 -0.27
C ALA A 83 6.65 -2.22 1.04
N TYR A 84 7.23 -2.73 2.12
CA TYR A 84 7.05 -2.17 3.47
C TYR A 84 8.35 -1.74 4.14
N GLY A 85 9.42 -2.53 4.02
CA GLY A 85 10.73 -2.24 4.62
C GLY A 85 11.43 -1.02 4.01
N LEU A 86 11.41 -0.88 2.68
CA LEU A 86 11.99 0.28 2.00
C LEU A 86 11.31 1.60 2.38
N PRO A 87 9.96 1.72 2.33
CA PRO A 87 9.24 2.84 2.93
C PRO A 87 9.65 3.14 4.36
N PHE A 88 9.66 2.14 5.23
CA PHE A 88 9.99 2.33 6.63
C PHE A 88 11.40 2.91 6.83
N LEU A 89 12.39 2.41 6.07
CA LEU A 89 13.74 2.95 6.07
C LEU A 89 13.79 4.39 5.56
N ALA A 90 13.05 4.71 4.49
CA ALA A 90 12.99 6.07 3.96
C ALA A 90 12.41 7.06 4.99
N ILE A 91 11.38 6.65 5.73
CA ILE A 91 10.80 7.45 6.82
C ILE A 91 11.82 7.64 7.93
N LEU A 92 12.49 6.56 8.37
CA LEU A 92 13.47 6.62 9.45
C LEU A 92 14.63 7.57 9.09
N ILE A 93 15.19 7.43 7.88
CA ILE A 93 16.26 8.31 7.38
C ILE A 93 15.78 9.76 7.33
N THR A 94 14.60 10.02 6.76
CA THR A 94 14.04 11.37 6.66
C THR A 94 13.82 11.97 8.04
N TYR A 95 13.25 11.21 8.97
CA TYR A 95 13.00 11.67 10.33
C TYR A 95 14.31 11.97 11.07
N THR A 96 15.30 11.08 11.00
CA THR A 96 16.62 11.31 11.60
C THR A 96 17.32 12.52 10.99
N TRP A 97 17.22 12.73 9.68
CA TRP A 97 17.76 13.91 9.01
C TRP A 97 17.09 15.20 9.49
N LEU A 98 15.76 15.23 9.55
CA LEU A 98 15.02 16.39 10.04
C LEU A 98 15.40 16.73 11.50
N GLN A 99 15.63 15.71 12.33
CA GLN A 99 16.11 15.89 13.72
C GLN A 99 17.50 16.51 13.75
N PHE A 100 18.41 16.04 12.90
CA PHE A 100 19.75 16.60 12.79
C PHE A 100 19.75 18.07 12.36
N GLU A 101 18.88 18.44 11.42
CA GLU A 101 18.71 19.82 10.93
C GLU A 101 17.91 20.73 11.89
N ASN A 102 17.48 20.23 13.06
CA ASN A 102 16.58 20.92 13.99
C ASN A 102 15.38 21.55 13.27
N ALA A 103 14.78 20.80 12.34
CA ALA A 103 13.75 21.34 11.46
C ALA A 103 12.54 21.83 12.29
N PRO A 104 12.02 23.06 12.06
CA PRO A 104 10.89 23.62 12.82
C PRO A 104 9.62 22.76 12.84
N LEU A 105 9.47 21.89 11.83
CA LEU A 105 8.40 20.90 11.72
C LEU A 105 8.37 19.93 12.93
N ILE A 106 9.54 19.56 13.47
CA ILE A 106 9.66 18.64 14.59
C ILE A 106 9.27 19.32 15.90
N GLU A 107 9.76 20.54 16.13
CA GLU A 107 9.49 21.31 17.34
C GLU A 107 7.99 21.61 17.51
N GLY A 108 7.28 21.84 16.40
CA GLY A 108 5.84 22.11 16.40
C GLY A 108 4.92 20.88 16.43
N ARG A 109 5.44 19.65 16.57
CA ARG A 109 4.67 18.39 16.42
C ARG A 109 3.92 18.25 15.08
N LEU A 110 4.25 19.09 14.09
CA LEU A 110 3.62 19.13 12.78
C LEU A 110 4.07 17.96 11.89
N VAL A 111 5.22 17.34 12.20
CA VAL A 111 5.69 16.14 11.48
C VAL A 111 4.64 15.05 11.44
N THR A 112 3.92 14.79 12.53
CA THR A 112 2.88 13.75 12.56
C THR A 112 1.72 14.12 11.64
N SER A 113 1.21 15.35 11.71
CA SER A 113 0.16 15.84 10.80
C SER A 113 0.59 15.82 9.34
N PHE A 114 1.80 16.26 9.04
CA PHE A 114 2.33 16.27 7.68
C PHE A 114 2.54 14.85 7.14
N PHE A 115 3.10 13.96 7.95
CA PHE A 115 3.28 12.55 7.60
C PHE A 115 1.95 11.89 7.23
N ARG A 116 0.91 12.12 8.02
CA ARG A 116 -0.44 11.61 7.75
C ARG A 116 -1.04 12.17 6.48
N ALA A 117 -0.96 13.50 6.30
CA ALA A 117 -1.59 14.19 5.19
C ALA A 117 -0.92 13.90 3.84
N THR A 118 0.35 13.50 3.84
CA THR A 118 1.15 13.37 2.60
C THR A 118 1.86 12.03 2.48
N TRP A 119 2.76 11.70 3.40
CA TRP A 119 3.60 10.51 3.32
C TRP A 119 2.77 9.23 3.35
N GLN A 120 1.83 9.10 4.28
CA GLN A 120 1.06 7.87 4.43
C GLN A 120 0.27 7.50 3.15
N PRO A 121 -0.48 8.40 2.49
CA PRO A 121 -1.07 8.16 1.16
C PRO A 121 -0.04 7.70 0.12
N LEU A 122 1.13 8.34 0.07
CA LEU A 122 2.20 7.99 -0.88
C LEU A 122 2.79 6.60 -0.61
N LEU A 123 2.97 6.24 0.67
CA LEU A 123 3.44 4.93 1.08
C LEU A 123 2.41 3.84 0.77
N TYR A 124 1.13 4.14 0.98
CA TYR A 124 0.05 3.24 0.60
C TYR A 124 0.04 2.99 -0.91
N PHE A 125 0.17 4.07 -1.70
CA PHE A 125 0.34 3.97 -3.16
C PHE A 125 1.53 3.08 -3.53
N TRP A 126 2.70 3.33 -2.94
CA TRP A 126 3.92 2.53 -3.16
C TRP A 126 3.69 1.04 -2.87
N GLN A 127 3.13 0.72 -1.70
CA GLN A 127 2.86 -0.66 -1.29
C GLN A 127 1.99 -1.39 -2.31
N VAL A 128 0.88 -0.75 -2.72
CA VAL A 128 -0.05 -1.33 -3.69
C VAL A 128 0.64 -1.55 -5.04
N MET A 129 1.44 -0.59 -5.52
CA MET A 129 2.18 -0.74 -6.78
C MET A 129 3.23 -1.85 -6.73
N VAL A 130 4.04 -1.91 -5.67
CA VAL A 130 5.06 -2.97 -5.51
C VAL A 130 4.39 -4.34 -5.46
N LEU A 131 3.28 -4.49 -4.75
CA LEU A 131 2.53 -5.74 -4.70
C LEU A 131 1.91 -6.08 -6.05
N LEU A 132 1.31 -5.11 -6.75
CA LEU A 132 0.75 -5.31 -8.09
C LEU A 132 1.80 -5.84 -9.06
N PHE A 133 2.92 -5.13 -9.21
CA PHE A 133 3.98 -5.54 -10.11
C PHE A 133 4.60 -6.87 -9.68
N SER A 134 4.70 -7.14 -8.37
CA SER A 134 5.22 -8.41 -7.86
C SER A 134 4.33 -9.58 -8.28
N LEU A 135 3.01 -9.44 -8.20
CA LEU A 135 2.07 -10.47 -8.66
C LEU A 135 2.26 -10.76 -10.16
N TRP A 136 2.55 -9.76 -10.97
CA TRP A 136 2.77 -9.93 -12.41
C TRP A 136 4.15 -10.49 -12.76
N LEU A 137 5.20 -10.03 -12.08
CA LEU A 137 6.58 -10.26 -12.49
C LEU A 137 7.29 -11.35 -11.68
N LEU A 138 7.02 -11.43 -10.37
CA LEU A 138 7.67 -12.36 -9.44
C LEU A 138 6.84 -13.62 -9.17
N PHE A 139 5.51 -13.52 -9.26
CA PHE A 139 4.56 -14.61 -8.98
C PHE A 139 3.55 -14.84 -10.13
N PRO A 140 3.98 -14.97 -11.40
CA PRO A 140 3.07 -15.04 -12.54
C PRO A 140 2.17 -16.29 -12.58
N ARG A 141 2.53 -17.31 -11.79
CA ARG A 141 1.76 -18.56 -11.66
C ARG A 141 1.18 -18.64 -10.26
N LEU A 142 0.11 -17.89 -10.07
CA LEU A 142 -0.70 -18.04 -8.88
C LEU A 142 -1.47 -19.37 -8.95
N PRO A 143 -1.81 -19.96 -7.79
CA PRO A 143 -2.66 -21.14 -7.72
C PRO A 143 -3.91 -20.96 -8.57
N SER A 144 -4.25 -21.99 -9.36
CA SER A 144 -5.50 -22.03 -10.09
C SER A 144 -6.66 -22.09 -9.09
N ASN A 145 -7.30 -20.95 -8.86
CA ASN A 145 -8.55 -20.93 -8.15
C ASN A 145 -9.70 -21.25 -9.12
N PRO A 146 -10.77 -21.92 -8.67
CA PRO A 146 -11.98 -22.05 -9.46
C PRO A 146 -12.49 -20.65 -9.86
N PRO A 147 -13.15 -20.49 -11.01
CA PRO A 147 -13.70 -19.19 -11.39
C PRO A 147 -14.66 -18.68 -10.32
N PHE A 148 -14.65 -17.37 -10.07
CA PHE A 148 -15.58 -16.72 -9.14
C PHE A 148 -17.02 -17.02 -9.55
N GLN A 149 -17.85 -17.44 -8.60
CA GLN A 149 -19.26 -17.71 -8.82
C GLN A 149 -20.09 -16.60 -8.19
N LEU A 150 -21.08 -16.06 -8.91
CA LEU A 150 -21.96 -15.00 -8.40
C LEU A 150 -22.66 -15.37 -7.09
N LYS A 151 -22.89 -16.66 -6.85
CA LYS A 151 -23.47 -17.17 -5.59
C LYS A 151 -22.58 -16.94 -4.36
N GLU A 152 -21.29 -16.64 -4.55
CA GLU A 152 -20.36 -16.30 -3.46
C GLU A 152 -20.44 -14.81 -3.09
N LEU A 153 -21.04 -13.97 -3.95
CA LEU A 153 -21.19 -12.53 -3.72
C LEU A 153 -21.87 -12.19 -2.37
N PRO A 154 -22.99 -12.83 -1.97
CA PRO A 154 -23.61 -12.56 -0.68
C PRO A 154 -22.68 -12.85 0.50
N VAL A 155 -21.85 -13.91 0.41
CA VAL A 155 -20.88 -14.25 1.46
C VAL A 155 -19.82 -13.16 1.57
N GLY A 156 -19.30 -12.67 0.44
CA GLY A 156 -18.35 -11.56 0.39
C GLY A 156 -18.93 -10.28 0.99
N ILE A 157 -20.17 -9.93 0.61
CA ILE A 157 -20.86 -8.75 1.12
C ILE A 157 -21.09 -8.84 2.63
N LEU A 158 -21.72 -9.91 3.10
CA LEU A 158 -22.03 -10.07 4.52
C LEU A 158 -20.77 -10.11 5.38
N THR A 159 -19.73 -10.80 4.92
CA THR A 159 -18.45 -10.84 5.64
C THR A 159 -17.78 -9.47 5.68
N GLY A 160 -17.78 -8.75 4.55
CA GLY A 160 -17.20 -7.41 4.46
C GLY A 160 -17.91 -6.40 5.35
N LEU A 161 -19.26 -6.44 5.38
CA LEU A 161 -20.08 -5.60 6.25
C LEU A 161 -19.86 -5.93 7.72
N ALA A 162 -19.94 -7.21 8.10
CA ALA A 162 -19.72 -7.64 9.48
C ALA A 162 -18.32 -7.26 9.98
N CYS A 163 -17.29 -7.54 9.18
CA CYS A 163 -15.91 -7.20 9.54
C CYS A 163 -15.70 -5.68 9.59
N GLY A 164 -16.31 -4.92 8.67
CA GLY A 164 -16.25 -3.46 8.68
C GLY A 164 -16.89 -2.88 9.94
N LEU A 165 -18.09 -3.34 10.33
CA LEU A 165 -18.77 -2.89 11.55
C LEU A 165 -17.97 -3.22 12.82
N ILE A 166 -17.39 -4.42 12.90
CA ILE A 166 -16.51 -4.80 14.01
C ILE A 166 -15.29 -3.88 14.08
N ASN A 167 -14.65 -3.61 12.94
CA ASN A 167 -13.48 -2.74 12.88
C ASN A 167 -13.82 -1.30 13.25
N VAL A 168 -14.95 -0.76 12.75
CA VAL A 168 -15.46 0.55 13.14
C VAL A 168 -15.68 0.62 14.64
N PHE A 169 -16.32 -0.39 15.24
CA PHE A 169 -16.51 -0.45 16.70
C PHE A 169 -15.18 -0.43 17.45
N ILE A 170 -14.22 -1.27 17.06
CA ILE A 170 -12.88 -1.31 17.67
C ILE A 170 -12.19 0.06 17.56
N ILE A 171 -12.19 0.67 16.39
CA ILE A 171 -11.60 1.99 16.15
C ILE A 171 -12.28 3.03 17.04
N SER A 172 -13.62 3.03 17.14
CA SER A 172 -14.34 3.96 18.02
C SER A 172 -13.96 3.81 19.48
N VAL A 173 -13.78 2.58 19.97
CA VAL A 173 -13.32 2.33 21.35
C VAL A 173 -11.90 2.84 21.57
N ILE A 174 -10.95 2.48 20.69
CA ILE A 174 -9.54 2.93 20.79
C ILE A 174 -9.46 4.45 20.72
N SER A 175 -10.25 5.06 19.83
CA SER A 175 -10.28 6.52 19.63
C SER A 175 -10.88 7.23 20.83
N ASN A 176 -11.92 6.70 21.45
CA ASN A 176 -12.46 7.28 22.68
C ASN A 176 -11.47 7.18 23.86
N MET A 177 -10.69 6.09 23.95
CA MET A 177 -9.66 5.93 24.98
C MET A 177 -8.47 6.89 24.80
N THR A 178 -8.17 7.28 23.56
CA THR A 178 -7.02 8.12 23.20
C THR A 178 -7.38 9.59 23.02
N ALA A 179 -8.62 9.92 22.64
CA ALA A 179 -9.12 11.29 22.50
C ALA A 179 -9.13 12.06 23.83
N GLN A 180 -9.10 11.36 24.98
CA GLN A 180 -8.87 11.98 26.28
C GLN A 180 -7.44 12.53 26.46
N GLN A 181 -6.51 12.25 25.54
CA GLN A 181 -5.10 12.63 25.64
C GLN A 181 -4.63 13.71 24.63
N ASP A 182 -5.25 13.87 23.45
CA ASP A 182 -4.69 14.70 22.35
C ASP A 182 -5.67 15.72 21.73
N ALA A 183 -6.24 16.63 22.53
CA ALA A 183 -7.15 17.67 22.05
C ALA A 183 -6.47 18.85 21.29
N SER A 184 -5.24 18.72 20.77
CA SER A 184 -4.48 19.89 20.27
C SER A 184 -3.65 19.70 18.99
N LEU A 185 -3.79 18.59 18.25
CA LEU A 185 -3.10 18.46 16.96
C LEU A 185 -3.93 19.07 15.84
N THR A 186 -3.42 20.14 15.23
CA THR A 186 -3.98 20.71 13.99
C THR A 186 -3.96 19.64 12.90
N ALA A 187 -5.13 19.10 12.57
CA ALA A 187 -5.30 18.14 11.49
C ALA A 187 -5.09 18.87 10.16
N ILE A 188 -3.95 18.61 9.50
CA ILE A 188 -3.72 19.07 8.13
C ILE A 188 -4.58 18.19 7.22
N THR A 189 -5.47 18.81 6.45
CA THR A 189 -6.24 18.09 5.44
C THR A 189 -5.32 17.62 4.32
N PRO A 190 -5.35 16.32 3.94
CA PRO A 190 -4.63 15.84 2.79
C PRO A 190 -5.03 16.62 1.53
N PRO A 191 -4.09 16.82 0.60
CA PRO A 191 -4.39 17.27 -0.75
C PRO A 191 -5.54 16.47 -1.37
N SER A 192 -6.43 17.15 -2.08
CA SER A 192 -7.61 16.54 -2.72
C SER A 192 -7.23 15.35 -3.61
N LEU A 193 -6.15 15.48 -4.39
CA LEU A 193 -5.65 14.39 -5.23
C LEU A 193 -5.24 13.15 -4.41
N LEU A 194 -4.49 13.34 -3.31
CA LEU A 194 -4.06 12.22 -2.45
C LEU A 194 -5.26 11.58 -1.74
N HIS A 195 -6.24 12.38 -1.35
CA HIS A 195 -7.47 11.89 -0.75
C HIS A 195 -8.24 10.96 -1.71
N TRP A 196 -8.56 11.44 -2.90
CA TRP A 196 -9.31 10.66 -3.90
C TRP A 196 -8.54 9.44 -4.41
N MET A 197 -7.23 9.57 -4.54
CA MET A 197 -6.35 8.44 -4.86
C MET A 197 -6.43 7.36 -3.78
N THR A 198 -6.34 7.74 -2.50
CA THR A 198 -6.39 6.79 -1.38
C THR A 198 -7.70 6.04 -1.34
N ILE A 199 -8.84 6.73 -1.50
CA ILE A 199 -10.17 6.10 -1.61
C ILE A 199 -10.21 5.13 -2.78
N SER A 200 -9.80 5.58 -3.97
CA SER A 200 -9.85 4.78 -5.19
C SER A 200 -9.03 3.50 -5.06
N LEU A 201 -7.79 3.60 -4.54
CA LEU A 201 -6.94 2.44 -4.29
C LEU A 201 -7.53 1.50 -3.24
N SER A 202 -8.03 2.03 -2.14
CA SER A 202 -8.58 1.27 -1.01
C SER A 202 -9.79 0.43 -1.39
N LEU A 203 -10.56 0.89 -2.38
CA LEU A 203 -11.78 0.21 -2.85
C LEU A 203 -11.55 -0.69 -4.07
N SER A 204 -10.40 -0.60 -4.73
CA SER A 204 -10.12 -1.34 -5.97
C SER A 204 -8.84 -2.16 -5.91
N LEU A 205 -7.70 -1.52 -6.14
CA LEU A 205 -6.42 -2.20 -6.39
C LEU A 205 -5.82 -2.78 -5.12
N ALA A 206 -6.02 -2.14 -3.96
CA ALA A 206 -5.49 -2.64 -2.70
C ALA A 206 -6.14 -3.98 -2.28
N PRO A 207 -7.49 -4.13 -2.23
CA PRO A 207 -8.12 -5.44 -2.01
C PRO A 207 -7.60 -6.52 -2.96
N TYR A 208 -7.46 -6.19 -4.24
CA TYR A 208 -6.93 -7.12 -5.24
C TYR A 208 -5.49 -7.56 -4.95
N THR A 209 -4.58 -6.59 -4.78
CA THR A 209 -3.14 -6.86 -4.63
C THR A 209 -2.84 -7.53 -3.28
N LEU A 210 -3.42 -7.02 -2.21
CA LEU A 210 -3.22 -7.53 -0.86
C LEU A 210 -3.77 -8.94 -0.72
N GLU A 211 -5.02 -9.22 -1.13
CA GLU A 211 -5.58 -10.55 -0.94
C GLU A 211 -4.90 -11.60 -1.82
N LYS A 212 -4.54 -11.27 -3.07
CA LYS A 212 -3.74 -12.20 -3.88
C LYS A 212 -2.38 -12.46 -3.25
N PHE A 213 -1.67 -11.43 -2.82
CA PHE A 213 -0.35 -11.61 -2.25
C PHE A 213 -0.41 -12.38 -0.92
N TYR A 214 -1.19 -11.91 0.05
CA TYR A 214 -1.23 -12.52 1.38
C TYR A 214 -1.86 -13.91 1.37
N ARG A 215 -2.93 -14.15 0.60
CA ARG A 215 -3.65 -15.43 0.61
C ARG A 215 -3.11 -16.46 -0.37
N GLN A 216 -2.70 -16.04 -1.57
CA GLN A 216 -2.26 -16.97 -2.60
C GLN A 216 -0.75 -17.16 -2.63
N VAL A 217 0.04 -16.14 -2.23
CA VAL A 217 1.51 -16.23 -2.23
C VAL A 217 2.05 -16.50 -0.84
N LEU A 218 1.85 -15.57 0.10
CA LEU A 218 2.51 -15.59 1.41
C LEU A 218 2.00 -16.74 2.28
N MET A 219 0.69 -16.97 2.31
CA MET A 219 0.09 -18.06 3.07
C MET A 219 0.61 -19.42 2.62
N GLN A 220 0.67 -19.69 1.32
CA GLN A 220 1.21 -20.95 0.82
C GLN A 220 2.68 -21.12 1.14
N PHE A 221 3.46 -20.05 0.99
CA PHE A 221 4.88 -20.07 1.28
C PHE A 221 5.16 -20.41 2.75
N TRP A 222 4.48 -19.75 3.69
CA TRP A 222 4.70 -20.01 5.12
C TRP A 222 4.04 -21.30 5.60
N GLN A 223 2.88 -21.70 5.06
CA GLN A 223 2.29 -22.99 5.40
C GLN A 223 3.17 -24.15 4.94
N LYS A 224 3.79 -24.07 3.76
CA LYS A 224 4.75 -25.08 3.28
C LYS A 224 5.97 -25.20 4.20
N ARG A 225 6.42 -24.09 4.80
CA ARG A 225 7.64 -24.05 5.62
C ARG A 225 7.42 -24.33 7.10
N TYR A 226 6.29 -23.89 7.66
CA TYR A 226 6.03 -23.89 9.10
C TYR A 226 4.76 -24.66 9.50
N GLY A 227 4.03 -25.21 8.53
CA GLY A 227 2.76 -25.90 8.75
C GLY A 227 1.55 -24.96 8.71
N MET A 228 0.35 -25.56 8.60
CA MET A 228 -0.89 -24.84 8.33
C MET A 228 -1.21 -23.76 9.39
N THR A 229 -1.16 -24.14 10.67
CA THR A 229 -1.52 -23.26 11.79
C THR A 229 -0.53 -22.12 11.97
N LYS A 230 0.77 -22.41 12.01
CA LYS A 230 1.81 -21.37 12.17
C LYS A 230 1.82 -20.42 10.98
N GLY A 231 1.76 -20.97 9.75
CA GLY A 231 1.71 -20.15 8.54
C GLY A 231 0.50 -19.21 8.50
N PHE A 232 -0.67 -19.68 8.93
CA PHE A 232 -1.87 -18.84 9.05
C PHE A 232 -1.66 -17.64 9.98
N TRP A 233 -1.18 -17.89 11.21
CA TRP A 233 -0.96 -16.82 12.19
C TRP A 233 0.16 -15.87 11.81
N MET A 234 1.23 -16.37 11.17
CA MET A 234 2.28 -15.51 10.63
C MET A 234 1.72 -14.56 9.58
N VAL A 235 0.89 -15.04 8.64
CA VAL A 235 0.24 -14.18 7.63
C VAL A 235 -0.62 -13.12 8.31
N ALA A 236 -1.50 -13.51 9.23
CA ALA A 236 -2.37 -12.57 9.93
C ALA A 236 -1.58 -11.51 10.71
N GLY A 237 -0.55 -11.93 11.46
CA GLY A 237 0.32 -11.03 12.20
C GLY A 237 1.10 -10.09 11.29
N SER A 238 1.65 -10.59 10.17
CA SER A 238 2.37 -9.75 9.21
C SER A 238 1.45 -8.72 8.55
N PHE A 239 0.22 -9.10 8.19
CA PHE A 239 -0.75 -8.18 7.62
C PHE A 239 -1.07 -7.06 8.61
N ALA A 240 -1.26 -7.40 9.89
CA ALA A 240 -1.54 -6.43 10.94
C ALA A 240 -0.38 -5.46 11.18
N VAL A 241 0.85 -5.98 11.34
CA VAL A 241 2.04 -5.16 11.66
C VAL A 241 2.43 -4.23 10.51
N LEU A 242 2.26 -4.68 9.27
CA LEU A 242 2.70 -3.95 8.08
C LEU A 242 1.70 -2.87 7.63
N THR A 243 0.62 -2.62 8.38
CA THR A 243 -0.24 -1.45 8.16
C THR A 243 0.42 -0.13 8.59
N PHE A 244 1.49 -0.19 9.39
CA PHE A 244 2.22 0.97 9.93
C PHE A 244 1.34 2.00 10.67
N GLN A 245 0.17 1.57 11.14
CA GLN A 245 -0.74 2.38 11.92
C GLN A 245 -1.14 1.62 13.19
N PRO A 246 -0.64 2.03 14.37
CA PRO A 246 -0.91 1.31 15.61
C PRO A 246 -2.39 1.11 15.89
N VAL A 247 -3.23 2.09 15.58
CA VAL A 247 -4.68 2.00 15.84
C VAL A 247 -5.37 1.01 14.90
N LEU A 248 -4.84 0.83 13.69
CA LEU A 248 -5.36 -0.18 12.77
C LEU A 248 -4.80 -1.58 13.03
N TRP A 249 -3.84 -1.74 13.93
CA TRP A 249 -3.21 -3.03 14.14
C TRP A 249 -4.21 -4.13 14.51
N LEU A 250 -5.07 -3.88 15.50
CA LEU A 250 -6.10 -4.83 15.93
C LEU A 250 -7.20 -5.02 14.87
N PRO A 251 -7.82 -3.97 14.28
CA PRO A 251 -8.73 -4.10 13.15
C PRO A 251 -8.16 -4.93 11.99
N ALA A 252 -6.91 -4.66 11.59
CA ALA A 252 -6.24 -5.36 10.50
C ALA A 252 -5.97 -6.82 10.85
N LEU A 253 -5.62 -7.13 12.11
CA LEU A 253 -5.46 -8.51 12.58
C LEU A 253 -6.80 -9.26 12.50
N CYS A 254 -7.89 -8.66 12.99
CA CYS A 254 -9.23 -9.24 12.92
C CYS A 254 -9.64 -9.55 11.47
N SER A 255 -9.50 -8.58 10.56
CA SER A 255 -9.76 -8.79 9.14
C SER A 255 -8.88 -9.89 8.55
N ALA A 256 -7.59 -9.91 8.88
CA ALA A 256 -6.68 -10.90 8.33
C ALA A 256 -7.00 -12.34 8.77
N ILE A 257 -7.48 -12.51 10.01
CA ILE A 257 -7.98 -13.79 10.52
C ILE A 257 -9.24 -14.20 9.75
N VAL A 258 -10.25 -13.31 9.67
CA VAL A 258 -11.53 -13.59 9.00
C VAL A 258 -11.30 -13.96 7.53
N PHE A 259 -10.53 -13.16 6.80
CA PHE A 259 -10.21 -13.41 5.40
C PHE A 259 -9.36 -14.67 5.20
N GLY A 260 -8.45 -14.95 6.12
CA GLY A 260 -7.65 -16.17 6.12
C GLY A 260 -8.45 -17.45 6.42
N ILE A 261 -9.58 -17.34 7.12
CA ILE A 261 -10.55 -18.45 7.27
C ILE A 261 -11.38 -18.55 5.99
N LEU A 262 -11.84 -17.42 5.45
CA LEU A 262 -12.71 -17.36 4.28
C LEU A 262 -12.07 -18.00 3.03
N ILE A 263 -10.76 -17.79 2.80
CA ILE A 263 -10.03 -18.38 1.67
C ILE A 263 -10.03 -19.91 1.67
N ARG A 264 -10.27 -20.57 2.81
CA ARG A 264 -10.32 -22.04 2.87
C ARG A 264 -11.56 -22.62 2.19
N ARG A 265 -12.61 -21.81 2.00
CA ARG A 265 -13.91 -22.24 1.48
C ARG A 265 -14.41 -21.43 0.30
N GLN A 266 -13.86 -20.24 0.08
CA GLN A 266 -14.33 -19.28 -0.91
C GLN A 266 -13.24 -18.88 -1.89
N HIS A 267 -13.65 -18.39 -3.05
CA HIS A 267 -12.75 -17.80 -4.02
C HIS A 267 -12.08 -16.54 -3.47
N VAL A 268 -10.84 -16.24 -3.90
CA VAL A 268 -10.13 -15.02 -3.49
C VAL A 268 -10.90 -13.74 -3.85
N GLY A 269 -11.68 -13.76 -4.94
CA GLY A 269 -12.55 -12.65 -5.34
C GLY A 269 -13.62 -12.32 -4.30
N THR A 270 -14.18 -13.33 -3.63
CA THR A 270 -15.13 -13.16 -2.52
C THR A 270 -14.51 -12.38 -1.36
N ILE A 271 -13.23 -12.65 -1.10
CA ILE A 271 -12.45 -11.97 -0.07
C ILE A 271 -12.08 -10.56 -0.51
N MET A 272 -11.76 -10.34 -1.78
CA MET A 272 -11.50 -8.98 -2.32
C MET A 272 -12.73 -8.08 -2.13
N ILE A 273 -13.92 -8.61 -2.39
CA ILE A 273 -15.18 -7.89 -2.18
C ILE A 273 -15.38 -7.61 -0.69
N ALA A 274 -15.16 -8.61 0.17
CA ALA A 274 -15.25 -8.43 1.61
C ALA A 274 -14.29 -7.34 2.11
N HIS A 275 -13.03 -7.37 1.67
CA HIS A 275 -12.01 -6.39 2.02
C HIS A 275 -12.38 -5.00 1.49
N ALA A 276 -12.82 -4.85 0.24
CA ALA A 276 -13.25 -3.57 -0.31
C ALA A 276 -14.41 -2.95 0.50
N LEU A 277 -15.39 -3.77 0.92
CA LEU A 277 -16.51 -3.31 1.75
C LEU A 277 -16.11 -2.99 3.19
N THR A 278 -15.19 -3.77 3.77
CA THR A 278 -14.58 -3.43 5.05
C THR A 278 -13.89 -2.07 4.95
N ASN A 279 -13.08 -1.84 3.92
CA ASN A 279 -12.44 -0.54 3.68
C ASN A 279 -13.47 0.57 3.47
N ALA A 280 -14.55 0.33 2.72
CA ALA A 280 -15.60 1.31 2.49
C ALA A 280 -16.29 1.76 3.78
N LEU A 281 -16.64 0.82 4.66
CA LEU A 281 -17.25 1.14 5.95
C LEU A 281 -16.31 1.90 6.87
N ILE A 282 -15.05 1.46 6.93
CA ILE A 282 -14.05 2.15 7.73
C ILE A 282 -13.89 3.58 7.15
N LEU A 283 -13.72 3.75 5.83
CA LEU A 283 -13.60 5.06 5.13
C LEU A 283 -14.81 5.98 5.38
N PHE A 284 -16.01 5.42 5.41
CA PHE A 284 -17.25 6.14 5.63
C PHE A 284 -17.30 6.78 7.02
N VAL A 285 -16.83 6.09 8.06
CA VAL A 285 -16.75 6.67 9.41
C VAL A 285 -15.55 7.60 9.60
N GLY A 286 -14.79 7.84 8.54
CA GLY A 286 -13.73 8.84 8.53
C GLY A 286 -12.44 8.41 9.23
N TRP A 287 -12.16 7.12 9.36
CA TRP A 287 -10.90 6.66 9.98
C TRP A 287 -9.62 7.22 9.34
N GLN A 288 -9.66 7.56 8.04
CA GLN A 288 -8.56 8.23 7.35
C GLN A 288 -8.22 9.60 7.97
N TRP A 289 -9.09 10.09 8.85
CA TRP A 289 -9.00 11.33 9.63
C TRP A 289 -8.81 11.10 11.13
N VAL A 290 -8.93 9.86 11.59
CA VAL A 290 -8.78 9.55 13.01
C VAL A 290 -7.27 9.43 13.28
N TYR A 291 -6.83 10.16 14.31
CA TYR A 291 -5.47 10.54 14.71
C TYR A 291 -4.89 11.63 13.86
#